data_AF-A0A151MCN3-F1
#
_entry.id   AF-A0A151MCN3-F1
#
_cell.length_a   1.000
_cell.length_b   1.000
_cell.length_c   1.000
_cell.angle_alpha   90.00
_cell.angle_beta   90.00
_cell.angle_gamma   90.00
#
_symmetry.space_group_name_H-M   'P 1'
#
loop_
_entity.id
_entity.type
_entity.pdbx_description
1 polymer ?
#
loop_
_entity_poly.entity_id
_entity_poly.type
_entity_poly.pdbx_seq_one_letter_code
_entity_poly.pdbx_strand_id
1 'polypeptide(L)'
;MAADPEDSSVPLLRDPEDSPVTLALTCLGKLVLSALPVACVAVGAVYLRQCPCQPLVPVYLLGMGVVALLSLMLTCLPCGDGAEPPPVKPGVWGCHALFLLFLFAWFIAGNVWVYSIYPPEYVAIGNPHFCHRGLYLFAFWLTTGAYIALGLALLLALGATACLLLLRTRLPWARHADYP
;
A
#
# COMPACT_ATOMS: atom_id res chain seq x y z
N MET A 1 -22.81 -8.22 59.31
CA MET A 1 -22.35 -7.20 58.34
C MET A 1 -21.83 -7.98 57.15
N ALA A 2 -22.52 -7.83 56.01
CA ALA A 2 -22.52 -8.76 54.89
C ALA A 2 -21.23 -8.72 54.05
N ALA A 3 -20.95 -9.87 53.41
CA ALA A 3 -20.20 -10.06 52.15
C ALA A 3 -20.75 -9.15 51.03
N ASP A 4 -20.12 -8.82 49.89
CA ASP A 4 -19.07 -9.37 48.99
C ASP A 4 -18.83 -8.22 47.94
N PRO A 5 -18.11 -8.33 46.79
CA PRO A 5 -17.04 -9.25 46.36
C PRO A 5 -15.85 -8.58 45.64
N GLU A 6 -14.84 -9.40 45.37
CA GLU A 6 -14.06 -9.52 44.12
C GLU A 6 -14.08 -8.35 43.10
N ASP A 7 -12.91 -7.80 42.79
CA ASP A 7 -12.31 -8.06 41.46
C ASP A 7 -10.80 -7.81 41.52
N SER A 8 -10.10 -8.90 41.77
CA SER A 8 -8.66 -9.04 41.68
C SER A 8 -8.28 -9.54 40.29
N SER A 9 -8.71 -8.90 39.19
CA SER A 9 -8.37 -9.43 37.85
C SER A 9 -8.68 -8.48 36.69
N VAL A 10 -8.09 -7.28 36.70
CA VAL A 10 -7.73 -6.68 35.41
C VAL A 10 -6.25 -6.37 35.43
N PRO A 11 -5.40 -7.33 35.00
CA PRO A 11 -4.15 -6.96 34.38
C PRO A 11 -4.55 -6.05 33.23
N LEU A 12 -4.39 -4.76 33.46
CA LEU A 12 -4.31 -3.73 32.46
C LEU A 12 -3.53 -4.37 31.31
N LEU A 13 -4.23 -4.59 30.19
CA LEU A 13 -3.78 -5.25 28.97
C LEU A 13 -2.72 -4.36 28.30
N ARG A 14 -1.64 -4.12 29.04
CA ARG A 14 -0.34 -3.81 28.52
C ARG A 14 0.10 -5.18 28.05
N ASP A 15 -0.09 -5.44 26.77
CA ASP A 15 0.83 -6.29 26.03
C ASP A 15 2.09 -5.42 25.82
N PRO A 16 3.13 -5.47 26.68
CA PRO A 16 4.48 -5.16 26.27
C PRO A 16 5.02 -6.38 25.53
N GLU A 17 4.36 -6.79 24.45
CA GLU A 17 4.92 -7.75 23.51
C GLU A 17 4.85 -7.15 22.10
N ASP A 18 5.67 -6.11 21.88
CA ASP A 18 6.39 -5.97 20.60
C ASP A 18 7.32 -7.20 20.48
N SER A 19 6.70 -8.37 20.29
CA SER A 19 7.36 -9.66 20.30
C SER A 19 8.29 -9.75 19.08
N PRO A 20 9.51 -10.31 19.19
CA PRO A 20 10.37 -10.59 18.04
C PRO A 20 9.65 -11.40 16.95
N VAL A 21 8.58 -12.13 17.33
CA VAL A 21 7.66 -12.84 16.43
C VAL A 21 6.87 -11.89 15.52
N THR A 22 6.34 -10.78 16.04
CA THR A 22 5.59 -9.78 15.25
C THR A 22 6.52 -9.05 14.28
N LEU A 23 7.74 -8.72 14.72
CA LEU A 23 8.77 -8.14 13.84
C LEU A 23 9.20 -9.15 12.76
N ALA A 24 9.45 -10.41 13.13
CA ALA A 24 9.81 -11.46 12.18
C ALA A 24 8.70 -11.71 11.16
N LEU A 25 7.43 -11.77 11.59
CA LEU A 25 6.28 -11.96 10.71
C LEU A 25 6.09 -10.78 9.75
N THR A 26 6.25 -9.54 10.23
CA THR A 26 6.17 -8.35 9.37
C THR A 26 7.33 -8.27 8.39
N CYS A 27 8.56 -8.61 8.80
CA CYS A 27 9.71 -8.71 7.89
C CYS A 27 9.53 -9.81 6.85
N LEU A 28 9.05 -10.99 7.23
CA LEU A 28 8.77 -12.09 6.32
C LEU A 28 7.68 -11.71 5.30
N GLY A 29 6.58 -11.11 5.76
CA GLY A 29 5.53 -10.61 4.90
C GLY A 29 6.02 -9.56 3.90
N LYS A 30 6.87 -8.63 4.35
CA LYS A 30 7.49 -7.62 3.47
C LYS A 30 8.47 -8.23 2.47
N LEU A 31 9.22 -9.26 2.86
CA LEU A 31 10.11 -9.98 1.95
C LEU A 31 9.32 -10.64 0.82
N VAL A 32 8.21 -11.31 1.15
CA VAL A 32 7.30 -11.87 0.14
C VAL A 32 6.72 -10.77 -0.74
N LEU A 33 6.26 -9.67 -0.14
CA LEU A 33 5.69 -8.54 -0.88
C LEU A 33 6.72 -7.84 -1.79
N SER A 34 8.01 -7.89 -1.45
CA SER A 34 9.09 -7.30 -2.25
C SER A 34 9.33 -7.99 -3.60
N ALA A 35 8.83 -9.22 -3.79
CA ALA A 35 8.97 -9.93 -5.06
C ALA A 35 8.33 -9.16 -6.22
N LEU A 36 7.16 -8.54 -6.00
CA LEU A 36 6.46 -7.75 -7.00
C LEU A 36 7.27 -6.52 -7.47
N PRO A 37 7.73 -5.61 -6.59
CA PRO A 37 8.52 -4.46 -7.03
C PRO A 37 9.91 -4.86 -7.54
N VAL A 38 10.52 -5.96 -7.09
CA VAL A 38 11.72 -6.52 -7.75
C VAL A 38 11.40 -6.90 -9.20
N ALA A 39 10.28 -7.56 -9.46
CA ALA A 39 9.85 -7.88 -10.83
C ALA A 39 9.62 -6.61 -11.65
N CYS A 40 9.03 -5.54 -11.07
CA CYS A 40 8.89 -4.25 -11.75
C CYS A 40 10.23 -3.66 -12.18
N VAL A 41 11.22 -3.68 -11.29
CA VAL A 41 12.56 -3.18 -11.59
C VAL A 41 13.23 -4.06 -12.64
N ALA A 42 13.15 -5.39 -12.51
CA ALA A 42 13.77 -6.33 -13.45
C ALA A 42 13.18 -6.20 -14.86
N VAL A 43 11.85 -6.23 -14.99
CA VAL A 43 11.17 -6.09 -16.29
C VAL A 43 11.44 -4.71 -16.90
N GLY A 44 11.34 -3.64 -16.10
CA GLY A 44 11.64 -2.28 -16.58
C GLY A 44 13.08 -2.11 -17.05
N ALA A 45 14.05 -2.72 -16.37
CA ALA A 45 15.47 -2.66 -16.73
C ALA A 45 15.81 -3.51 -17.97
N VAL A 46 15.35 -4.77 -18.00
CA VAL A 46 15.65 -5.72 -19.10
C VAL A 46 15.05 -5.25 -20.42
N TYR A 47 13.84 -4.67 -20.38
CA TYR A 47 13.10 -4.25 -21.57
C TYR A 47 13.15 -2.73 -21.82
N LEU A 48 14.09 -2.00 -21.20
CA LEU A 48 14.17 -0.54 -21.26
C LEU A 48 14.23 0.03 -22.69
N ARG A 49 14.83 -0.72 -23.63
CA ARG A 49 14.96 -0.32 -25.04
C ARG A 49 14.03 -1.08 -25.99
N GLN A 50 13.17 -1.95 -25.47
CA GLN A 50 12.32 -2.83 -26.28
C GLN A 50 10.89 -2.27 -26.46
N CYS A 51 10.72 -0.96 -26.31
CA CYS A 51 9.46 -0.25 -26.57
C CYS A 51 9.74 1.18 -27.11
N PRO A 52 10.22 1.30 -28.36
CA PRO A 52 10.48 2.60 -29.01
C PRO A 52 9.24 3.50 -29.09
N CYS A 53 8.03 2.92 -29.17
CA CYS A 53 6.79 3.68 -29.24
C CYS A 53 6.55 4.54 -28.00
N GLN A 54 6.95 4.05 -26.82
CA GLN A 54 6.77 4.75 -25.56
C GLN A 54 7.90 4.37 -24.59
N PRO A 55 9.05 5.06 -24.66
CA PRO A 55 10.21 4.76 -23.82
C PRO A 55 9.95 5.03 -22.32
N LEU A 56 8.83 5.69 -21.99
CA LEU A 56 8.44 6.00 -20.62
C LEU A 56 7.74 4.84 -19.90
N VAL A 57 7.18 3.85 -20.61
CA VAL A 57 6.56 2.66 -19.97
C VAL A 57 7.57 1.86 -19.12
N PRO A 58 8.76 1.49 -19.61
CA PRO A 58 9.74 0.79 -18.77
C PRO A 58 10.26 1.68 -17.64
N VAL A 59 10.39 2.99 -17.86
CA VAL A 59 10.79 3.96 -16.81
C VAL A 59 9.73 4.06 -15.72
N TYR A 60 8.44 4.01 -16.07
CA TYR A 60 7.33 3.96 -15.13
C TYR A 60 7.43 2.77 -14.17
N LEU A 61 7.67 1.57 -14.72
CA LEU A 61 7.84 0.35 -13.94
C LEU A 61 9.06 0.43 -13.01
N LEU A 62 10.17 0.98 -13.50
CA LEU A 62 11.36 1.23 -12.69
C LEU A 62 11.08 2.19 -11.54
N GLY A 63 10.46 3.35 -11.83
CA GLY A 63 10.12 4.35 -10.83
C GLY A 63 9.21 3.78 -9.74
N MET A 64 8.13 3.10 -10.13
CA MET A 64 7.21 2.47 -9.17
C MET A 64 7.90 1.36 -8.36
N GLY A 65 8.70 0.52 -9.00
CA GLY A 65 9.42 -0.57 -8.34
C GLY A 65 10.45 -0.08 -7.32
N VAL A 66 11.28 0.89 -7.68
CA VAL A 66 12.31 1.47 -6.80
C VAL A 66 11.67 2.17 -5.61
N VAL A 67 10.63 2.98 -5.83
CA VAL A 67 9.95 3.69 -4.75
C VAL A 67 9.27 2.72 -3.78
N ALA A 68 8.64 1.66 -4.30
CA ALA A 68 8.06 0.62 -3.47
C ALA A 68 9.12 -0.12 -2.63
N LEU A 69 10.25 -0.52 -3.25
CA LEU A 69 11.37 -1.15 -2.54
C LEU A 69 11.94 -0.25 -1.44
N LEU A 70 12.16 1.03 -1.74
CA LEU A 70 12.66 2.00 -0.76
C LEU A 70 11.70 2.14 0.42
N SER A 71 10.39 2.20 0.15
CA SER A 71 9.36 2.28 1.18
C SER A 71 9.33 1.03 2.07
N LEU A 72 9.46 -0.16 1.45
CA LEU A 72 9.58 -1.44 2.16
C LEU A 72 10.82 -1.47 3.06
N MET A 73 11.97 -1.03 2.55
CA MET A 73 13.23 -0.97 3.31
C MET A 73 13.11 -0.02 4.51
N LEU A 74 12.59 1.20 4.33
CA LEU A 74 12.40 2.17 5.42
C LEU A 74 11.50 1.63 6.53
N THR A 75 10.47 0.85 6.17
CA THR A 75 9.56 0.25 7.15
C THR A 75 10.16 -0.96 7.86
N CYS A 76 11.26 -1.54 7.35
CA CYS A 76 11.98 -2.65 8.00
C CYS A 76 13.08 -2.16 8.95
N LEU A 77 13.46 -0.88 8.91
CA LEU A 77 14.38 -0.32 9.89
C LEU A 77 13.60 -0.05 11.19
N PRO A 78 13.85 -0.80 12.28
CA PRO A 78 13.31 -0.44 13.58
C PRO A 78 13.98 0.85 14.03
N CYS A 79 13.31 1.99 13.86
CA CYS A 79 13.65 3.21 14.57
C CYS A 79 13.10 3.07 16.00
N GLY A 80 13.81 2.33 16.84
CA GLY A 80 13.52 2.20 18.25
C GLY A 80 14.54 3.00 19.07
N ASP A 81 14.08 4.07 19.69
CA ASP A 81 14.29 4.23 21.12
C ASP A 81 12.89 4.25 21.72
N GLY A 82 12.63 3.47 22.77
CA GLY A 82 11.32 3.33 23.42
C GLY A 82 10.83 4.58 24.16
N ALA A 83 11.23 5.77 23.69
CA ALA A 83 10.73 7.05 24.13
C ALA A 83 9.48 7.39 23.31
N GLU A 84 8.51 7.99 24.00
CA GLU A 84 7.23 8.53 23.53
C GLU A 84 7.18 8.87 22.03
N PRO A 85 6.06 8.58 21.32
CA PRO A 85 5.93 8.91 19.91
C PRO A 85 6.32 10.38 19.70
N PRO A 86 7.44 10.67 19.02
CA PRO A 86 7.92 12.03 18.90
C PRO A 86 6.80 12.83 18.22
N PRO A 87 6.48 14.05 18.69
CA PRO A 87 5.50 14.88 18.02
C PRO A 87 5.94 14.99 16.56
N VAL A 88 5.11 14.46 15.65
CA VAL A 88 5.40 14.43 14.22
C VAL A 88 5.72 15.85 13.79
N LYS A 89 7.01 16.11 13.57
CA LYS A 89 7.47 17.46 13.24
C LYS A 89 6.70 17.89 11.98
N PRO A 90 6.19 19.13 11.89
CA PRO A 90 5.45 19.61 10.73
C PRO A 90 6.17 19.33 9.39
N GLY A 91 7.51 19.32 9.40
CA GLY A 91 8.32 18.93 8.24
C GLY A 91 8.15 17.48 7.78
N VAL A 92 8.00 16.51 8.69
CA VAL A 92 7.81 15.09 8.35
C VAL A 92 6.46 14.86 7.69
N TRP A 93 5.40 15.52 8.19
CA TRP A 93 4.09 15.50 7.55
C TRP A 93 4.15 16.11 6.14
N GLY A 94 4.86 17.23 5.98
CA GLY A 94 5.09 17.84 4.67
C GLY A 94 5.81 16.91 3.70
N CYS A 95 6.89 16.24 4.13
CA CYS A 95 7.59 15.25 3.32
C CYS A 95 6.70 14.07 2.92
N HIS A 96 5.89 13.55 3.84
CA HIS A 96 4.93 12.49 3.55
C HIS A 96 3.88 12.94 2.51
N ALA A 97 3.32 14.13 2.67
CA ALA A 97 2.35 14.68 1.71
C ALA A 97 2.97 14.87 0.31
N LEU A 98 4.20 15.39 0.23
CA LEU A 98 4.94 15.55 -1.02
C LEU A 98 5.21 14.20 -1.69
N PHE A 99 5.61 13.19 -0.91
CA PHE A 99 5.84 11.84 -1.40
C PHE A 99 4.56 11.21 -1.98
N LEU A 100 3.43 11.35 -1.28
CA LEU A 100 2.12 10.89 -1.76
C LEU A 100 1.67 11.64 -3.02
N LEU A 101 1.90 12.94 -3.09
CA LEU A 101 1.61 13.74 -4.28
C LEU A 101 2.44 13.27 -5.48
N PHE A 102 3.72 13.01 -5.27
CA PHE A 102 4.61 12.47 -6.29
C PHE A 102 4.12 11.10 -6.78
N LEU A 103 3.79 10.19 -5.86
CA LEU A 103 3.24 8.88 -6.22
C LEU A 103 1.93 8.98 -7.01
N PHE A 104 1.04 9.89 -6.60
CA PHE A 104 -0.21 10.12 -7.30
C PHE A 104 0.03 10.64 -8.72
N ALA A 105 0.85 11.68 -8.88
CA ALA A 105 1.19 12.24 -10.17
C ALA A 105 1.89 11.19 -11.07
N TRP A 106 2.80 10.40 -10.51
CA TRP A 106 3.50 9.34 -11.22
C TRP A 106 2.56 8.21 -11.66
N PHE A 107 1.60 7.82 -10.82
CA PHE A 107 0.57 6.86 -11.19
C PHE A 107 -0.28 7.38 -12.36
N ILE A 108 -0.74 8.64 -12.32
CA ILE A 108 -1.48 9.24 -13.43
C ILE A 108 -0.64 9.27 -14.71
N ALA A 109 0.63 9.67 -14.63
CA ALA A 109 1.53 9.66 -15.78
C ALA A 109 1.70 8.24 -16.35
N GLY A 110 1.86 7.24 -15.49
CA GLY A 110 1.90 5.82 -15.86
C GLY A 110 0.66 5.37 -16.62
N ASN A 111 -0.52 5.75 -16.16
CA ASN A 111 -1.78 5.47 -16.86
C ASN A 111 -1.78 6.08 -18.26
N VAL A 112 -1.40 7.35 -18.39
CA VAL A 112 -1.31 8.01 -19.71
C VAL A 112 -0.35 7.25 -20.62
N TRP A 113 0.82 6.83 -20.14
CA TRP A 113 1.81 6.12 -20.96
C TRP A 113 1.38 4.71 -21.33
N VAL A 114 0.70 3.98 -20.45
CA VAL A 114 0.20 2.63 -20.73
C VAL A 114 -1.00 2.68 -21.67
N TYR A 115 -2.00 3.53 -21.41
CA TYR A 115 -3.22 3.56 -22.21
C TYR A 115 -3.08 4.31 -23.54
N SER A 116 -2.14 5.25 -23.68
CA SER A 116 -1.92 5.98 -24.94
C SER A 116 -1.50 5.09 -26.11
N ILE A 117 -0.87 3.94 -25.83
CA ILE A 117 -0.39 3.01 -26.84
C ILE A 117 -1.28 1.77 -26.96
N TYR A 118 -2.48 1.74 -26.37
CA TYR A 118 -3.37 0.58 -26.42
C TYR A 118 -4.19 0.53 -27.71
N PRO A 119 -4.20 -0.60 -28.46
CA PRO A 119 -3.29 -1.74 -28.39
C PRO A 119 -1.96 -1.46 -29.13
N PRO A 120 -0.79 -1.88 -28.59
CA PRO A 120 0.48 -1.63 -29.25
C PRO A 120 0.78 -2.68 -30.33
N GLU A 121 1.68 -2.33 -31.25
CA GLU A 121 2.19 -3.25 -32.28
C GLU A 121 3.24 -4.20 -31.67
N TYR A 122 3.03 -5.51 -31.79
CA TYR A 122 3.87 -6.53 -31.15
C TYR A 122 4.81 -7.27 -32.11
N VAL A 123 4.60 -7.16 -33.44
CA VAL A 123 5.17 -8.10 -34.41
C VAL A 123 6.40 -7.54 -35.13
N ALA A 124 6.38 -6.25 -35.48
CA ALA A 124 7.38 -5.67 -36.36
C ALA A 124 8.58 -5.07 -35.60
N ILE A 125 9.61 -5.88 -35.34
CA ILE A 125 10.90 -5.41 -34.79
C ILE A 125 11.51 -4.39 -35.78
N GLY A 126 11.64 -3.13 -35.35
CA GLY A 126 12.10 -2.01 -36.20
C GLY A 126 11.00 -1.00 -36.58
N ASN A 127 9.73 -1.30 -36.30
CA ASN A 127 8.65 -0.31 -36.40
C ASN A 127 8.73 0.69 -35.24
N PRO A 128 8.58 2.02 -35.46
CA PRO A 128 8.49 3.00 -34.38
C PRO A 128 7.37 2.71 -33.38
N HIS A 129 6.31 1.99 -33.79
CA HIS A 129 5.18 1.61 -32.93
C HIS A 129 5.36 0.28 -32.19
N PHE A 130 6.52 -0.38 -32.33
CA PHE A 130 6.79 -1.64 -31.66
C PHE A 130 6.86 -1.49 -30.15
N CYS A 131 6.27 -2.44 -29.42
CA CYS A 131 6.48 -2.61 -27.98
C CYS A 131 6.50 -4.08 -27.59
N HIS A 132 7.49 -4.49 -26.78
CA HIS A 132 7.61 -5.87 -26.33
C HIS A 132 6.39 -6.31 -25.52
N ARG A 133 5.76 -7.42 -25.96
CA ARG A 133 4.52 -7.94 -25.39
C ARG A 133 4.59 -8.15 -23.88
N GLY A 134 5.68 -8.73 -23.39
CA GLY A 134 5.86 -8.99 -21.96
C GLY A 134 5.94 -7.70 -21.13
N LEU A 135 6.61 -6.66 -21.63
CA LEU A 135 6.76 -5.38 -20.93
C LEU A 135 5.40 -4.67 -20.85
N TYR A 136 4.71 -4.57 -21.98
CA TYR A 136 3.43 -3.88 -22.07
C TYR A 136 2.35 -4.57 -21.22
N LEU A 137 2.19 -5.88 -21.38
CA LEU A 137 1.18 -6.63 -20.62
C LEU A 137 1.47 -6.57 -19.12
N PHE A 138 2.73 -6.64 -18.72
CA PHE A 138 3.10 -6.50 -17.32
C PHE A 138 2.69 -5.12 -16.76
N ALA A 139 3.01 -4.03 -17.45
CA ALA A 139 2.58 -2.68 -17.04
C ALA A 139 1.05 -2.51 -17.02
N PHE A 140 0.36 -3.06 -18.02
CA PHE A 140 -1.09 -3.01 -18.12
C PHE A 140 -1.78 -3.78 -16.99
N TRP A 141 -1.36 -5.02 -16.73
CA TRP A 141 -1.94 -5.85 -15.68
C TRP A 141 -1.62 -5.35 -14.29
N LEU A 142 -0.42 -4.82 -14.06
CA LEU A 142 -0.10 -4.16 -12.79
C LEU A 142 -1.01 -2.95 -12.52
N THR A 143 -1.19 -2.10 -13.53
CA THR A 143 -2.03 -0.90 -13.42
C THR A 143 -3.49 -1.29 -13.19
N THR A 144 -3.98 -2.29 -13.94
CA THR A 144 -5.33 -2.84 -13.76
C THR A 144 -5.50 -3.47 -12.38
N GLY A 145 -4.52 -4.22 -11.89
CA GLY A 145 -4.51 -4.81 -10.57
C GLY A 145 -4.57 -3.76 -9.46
N ALA A 146 -3.86 -2.64 -9.62
CA ALA A 146 -3.93 -1.51 -8.69
C ALA A 146 -5.35 -0.91 -8.62
N TYR A 147 -6.04 -0.77 -9.75
CA TYR A 147 -7.43 -0.31 -9.78
C TYR A 147 -8.39 -1.30 -9.12
N ILE A 148 -8.23 -2.60 -9.36
CA ILE A 148 -9.04 -3.65 -8.72
C ILE A 148 -8.84 -3.62 -7.20
N ALA A 149 -7.58 -3.54 -6.74
CA ALA A 149 -7.25 -3.46 -5.33
C ALA A 149 -7.86 -2.20 -4.67
N LEU A 150 -7.76 -1.04 -5.34
CA LEU A 150 -8.36 0.20 -4.87
C LEU A 150 -9.90 0.10 -4.77
N GLY A 151 -10.55 -0.44 -5.79
CA GLY A 151 -11.99 -0.65 -5.80
C GLY A 151 -12.45 -1.57 -4.67
N LEU A 152 -11.76 -2.69 -4.47
CA LEU A 152 -12.04 -3.61 -3.37
C LEU A 152 -11.83 -2.95 -1.99
N ALA A 153 -10.74 -2.21 -1.81
CA ALA A 153 -10.45 -1.51 -0.56
C ALA A 153 -11.54 -0.48 -0.24
N LEU A 154 -12.01 0.28 -1.24
CA LEU A 154 -13.09 1.24 -1.07
C LEU A 154 -14.42 0.55 -0.69
N LEU A 155 -14.77 -0.55 -1.35
CA LEU A 155 -15.97 -1.32 -1.03
C LEU A 155 -15.94 -1.87 0.41
N LEU A 156 -14.81 -2.41 0.83
CA LEU A 156 -14.64 -2.91 2.21
C LEU A 156 -14.72 -1.78 3.23
N ALA A 157 -14.10 -0.63 2.96
CA ALA A 157 -14.15 0.53 3.86
C ALA A 157 -15.57 1.10 3.98
N LEU A 158 -16.29 1.23 2.86
CA LEU A 158 -17.68 1.69 2.87
C LEU A 158 -18.61 0.69 3.57
N GLY A 159 -18.41 -0.61 3.36
CA GLY A 159 -19.15 -1.66 4.06
C GLY A 159 -18.90 -1.65 5.56
N ALA A 160 -17.65 -1.52 5.99
CA ALA A 160 -17.27 -1.46 7.40
C ALA A 160 -17.84 -0.20 8.08
N THR A 161 -17.69 0.97 7.46
CA THR A 161 -18.24 2.23 7.99
C THR A 161 -19.76 2.20 8.06
N ALA A 162 -20.46 1.69 7.04
CA ALA A 162 -21.90 1.50 7.08
C ALA A 162 -22.32 0.53 8.20
N CYS A 163 -21.63 -0.61 8.36
CA CYS A 163 -21.88 -1.56 9.45
C CYS A 163 -21.71 -0.89 10.82
N LEU A 164 -20.64 -0.14 11.03
CA LEU A 164 -20.40 0.60 12.28
C LEU A 164 -21.47 1.67 12.55
N LEU A 165 -21.94 2.38 11.52
CA LEU A 165 -23.02 3.35 11.65
C LEU A 165 -24.35 2.65 11.98
N LEU A 166 -24.63 1.49 11.38
CA LEU A 166 -25.81 0.68 11.69
C LEU A 166 -25.75 0.12 13.12
N LEU A 167 -24.63 -0.42 13.56
CA LEU A 167 -24.43 -0.85 14.95
C LEU A 167 -24.59 0.32 15.92
N ARG A 168 -24.00 1.49 15.61
CA ARG A 168 -24.12 2.70 16.43
C ARG A 168 -25.56 3.21 16.53
N THR A 169 -26.36 3.08 15.48
CA THR A 169 -27.78 3.49 15.45
C THR A 169 -28.73 2.44 16.02
N ARG A 170 -28.30 1.18 16.17
CA ARG A 170 -29.06 0.11 16.85
C ARG A 170 -28.76 -0.02 18.34
N LEU A 171 -27.58 0.39 18.80
CA LEU A 171 -27.19 0.51 20.22
C LEU A 171 -27.59 1.81 21.00
N PRO A 172 -28.32 2.83 20.49
CA PRO A 172 -28.73 3.98 21.29
C PRO A 172 -29.62 3.62 22.48
N TRP A 173 -30.36 2.50 22.40
CA TRP A 173 -31.23 2.00 23.48
C TRP A 173 -30.46 1.41 24.67
N ALA A 174 -29.20 0.98 24.47
CA ALA A 174 -28.37 0.47 25.57
C ALA A 174 -27.76 1.61 26.41
N ARG A 175 -27.56 2.80 25.81
CA ARG A 175 -26.95 3.95 26.50
C ARG A 175 -27.89 4.71 27.43
N HIS A 176 -29.20 4.48 27.32
CA HIS A 176 -30.22 5.06 28.20
C HIS A 176 -30.66 4.12 29.34
N ALA A 177 -30.18 2.86 29.37
CA ALA A 177 -30.50 1.91 30.42
C ALA A 177 -29.60 2.05 31.67
N ASP A 178 -28.54 2.87 31.60
CA ASP A 178 -27.55 3.06 32.68
C ASP A 178 -27.69 4.38 33.47
N TYR A 179 -28.79 5.15 33.30
CA TYR A 179 -29.07 6.28 34.19
C TYR A 179 -30.15 5.89 35.21
N PRO A 180 -29.83 5.81 36.52
CA PRO A 180 -30.78 5.46 37.57
C PRO A 180 -31.88 6.51 37.77
#